data_AF-A0A1W9VW45-F1
#
_entry.id   AF-A0A1W9VW45-F1
#
_cell.length_a   1.000
_cell.length_b   1.000
_cell.length_c   1.000
_cell.angle_alpha   90.00
_cell.angle_beta   90.00
_cell.angle_gamma   90.00
#
_symmetry.space_group_name_H-M   'P 1'
#
loop_
_entity.id
_entity.type
_entity.pdbx_description
1 polymer ?
#
loop_
_entity_poly.entity_id
_entity_poly.type
_entity_poly.pdbx_seq_one_letter_code
_entity_poly.pdbx_strand_id
1 'polypeptide(L)'
;MKILGIEGIRDTLRQIIEEVGLKGLRRGDAQISDFHANIIVNLGNATASDINFLIEKTITVVKDKKGISLEPEVLKVGNWES
;
A
#
# COMPACT_ATOMS: atom_id res chain seq x y z
N MET A 1 0.42 -0.89 -7.19
CA MET A 1 1.36 0.26 -7.02
C MET A 1 2.50 0.09 -8.01
N LYS A 2 3.24 1.17 -8.32
CA LYS A 2 4.44 1.13 -9.14
C LYS A 2 5.61 1.80 -8.42
N ILE A 3 6.81 1.31 -8.66
CA ILE A 3 8.07 1.90 -8.18
C ILE A 3 8.47 3.01 -9.15
N LEU A 4 8.82 4.19 -8.64
CA LEU A 4 9.25 5.32 -9.47
C LEU A 4 10.75 5.53 -9.43
N GLY A 5 11.34 5.75 -10.61
CA GLY A 5 12.61 6.48 -10.76
C GLY A 5 13.87 5.82 -10.18
N ILE A 6 13.86 4.49 -9.96
CA ILE A 6 15.04 3.78 -9.46
C ILE A 6 15.38 2.66 -10.44
N GLU A 7 16.44 2.88 -11.23
CA GLU A 7 17.03 1.84 -12.07
C GLU A 7 17.79 0.84 -11.20
N GLY A 8 17.65 -0.45 -11.50
CA GLY A 8 18.42 -1.52 -10.84
C GLY A 8 17.82 -2.09 -9.55
N ILE A 9 16.61 -1.69 -9.13
CA ILE A 9 15.88 -2.42 -8.08
C ILE A 9 15.57 -3.83 -8.57
N ARG A 10 15.97 -4.82 -7.77
CA ARG A 10 15.69 -6.24 -8.01
C ARG A 10 14.53 -6.76 -7.18
N ASP A 11 14.20 -6.08 -6.09
CA ASP A 11 13.12 -6.47 -5.19
C ASP A 11 11.76 -6.14 -5.79
N THR A 12 10.84 -7.08 -5.65
CA THR A 12 9.43 -6.88 -6.00
C THR A 12 8.73 -6.00 -4.98
N LEU A 13 7.63 -5.34 -5.37
CA LEU A 13 6.79 -4.58 -4.44
C LEU A 13 6.32 -5.41 -3.25
N ARG A 14 5.99 -6.69 -3.49
CA ARG A 14 5.66 -7.61 -2.40
C ARG A 14 6.79 -7.67 -1.38
N GLN A 15 8.02 -7.97 -1.82
CA GLN A 15 9.17 -8.07 -0.92
C GLN A 15 9.41 -6.76 -0.18
N ILE A 16 9.38 -5.63 -0.88
CA ILE A 16 9.57 -4.31 -0.27
C ILE A 16 8.53 -4.06 0.84
N ILE A 17 7.25 -4.32 0.59
CA ILE A 17 6.16 -4.11 1.57
C ILE A 17 6.27 -5.10 2.75
N GLU A 18 6.66 -6.36 2.50
CA GLU A 18 6.91 -7.36 3.54
C GLU A 18 8.08 -6.94 4.45
N GLU A 19 9.21 -6.51 3.87
CA GLU A 19 10.41 -6.11 4.61
C GLU A 19 10.21 -4.86 5.48
N VAL A 20 9.34 -3.94 5.07
CA VAL A 20 9.00 -2.77 5.90
C VAL A 20 7.99 -3.09 7.00
N GLY A 21 7.48 -4.32 7.05
CA GLY A 21 6.63 -4.85 8.12
C GLY A 21 5.15 -4.47 7.98
N LEU A 22 4.66 -4.26 6.77
CA LEU A 22 3.27 -3.84 6.53
C LEU A 22 2.32 -4.98 6.19
N LYS A 23 2.83 -6.19 5.94
CA LYS A 23 2.01 -7.38 5.73
C LYS A 23 1.09 -7.62 6.93
N GLY A 24 -0.20 -7.84 6.67
CA GLY A 24 -1.21 -8.05 7.69
C GLY A 24 -1.71 -6.77 8.37
N LEU A 25 -1.14 -5.59 8.06
CA LEU A 25 -1.60 -4.31 8.61
C LEU A 25 -3.07 -4.10 8.25
N ARG A 26 -3.88 -3.77 9.26
CA ARG A 26 -5.32 -3.63 9.15
C ARG A 26 -5.79 -2.23 9.59
N ARG A 27 -6.80 -1.71 8.90
CA ARG A 27 -7.57 -0.51 9.27
C ARG A 27 -9.04 -0.77 8.98
N GLY A 28 -9.90 -0.71 10.00
CA GLY A 28 -11.29 -1.16 9.85
C GLY A 28 -11.33 -2.61 9.36
N ASP A 29 -12.08 -2.86 8.29
CA ASP A 29 -12.13 -4.16 7.60
C ASP A 29 -11.21 -4.24 6.36
N ALA A 30 -10.39 -3.22 6.09
CA ALA A 30 -9.34 -3.29 5.07
C ALA A 30 -8.05 -3.86 5.65
N GLN A 31 -7.36 -4.73 4.91
CA GLN A 31 -6.09 -5.31 5.33
C GLN A 31 -5.11 -5.45 4.17
N ILE A 32 -3.82 -5.21 4.41
CA ILE A 32 -2.75 -5.66 3.51
C ILE A 32 -2.64 -7.19 3.63
N SER A 33 -2.87 -7.90 2.52
CA SER A 33 -3.01 -9.36 2.51
C SER A 33 -1.83 -10.11 3.13
N ASP A 34 -2.15 -11.09 3.98
CA ASP A 34 -1.19 -12.05 4.54
C ASP A 34 -0.65 -13.05 3.50
N PHE A 35 -1.20 -13.07 2.29
CA PHE A 35 -0.71 -13.93 1.21
C PHE A 35 0.18 -13.16 0.23
N HIS A 36 -0.21 -11.92 -0.12
CA HIS A 36 0.50 -11.11 -1.09
C HIS A 36 0.46 -9.62 -0.73
N ALA A 37 1.53 -9.09 -0.13
CA ALA A 37 1.55 -7.77 0.50
C ALA A 37 1.31 -6.56 -0.45
N ASN A 38 1.33 -6.73 -1.78
CA ASN A 38 0.89 -5.70 -2.74
C ASN A 38 -0.63 -5.73 -3.01
N ILE A 39 -1.41 -6.48 -2.23
CA ILE A 39 -2.87 -6.58 -2.34
C ILE A 39 -3.49 -6.11 -1.04
N ILE A 40 -4.48 -5.23 -1.15
CA ILE A 40 -5.37 -4.88 -0.04
C ILE A 40 -6.66 -5.67 -0.22
N VAL A 41 -7.08 -6.39 0.82
CA VAL A 41 -8.32 -7.15 0.86
C VAL A 41 -9.35 -6.45 1.72
N ASN A 42 -10.62 -6.54 1.31
CA ASN A 42 -11.75 -6.17 2.14
C ASN A 42 -12.26 -7.43 2.85
N LEU A 43 -12.25 -7.43 4.19
CA LEU A 43 -12.68 -8.54 5.02
C LEU A 43 -14.19 -8.52 5.35
N GLY A 44 -14.93 -7.55 4.81
CA GLY A 44 -16.37 -7.39 4.98
C GLY A 44 -16.81 -5.97 4.67
N ASN A 45 -16.65 -5.07 5.65
CA ASN A 45 -17.21 -3.72 5.62
C ASN A 45 -16.14 -2.63 5.43
N ALA A 46 -15.05 -2.91 4.70
CA ALA A 46 -14.01 -1.91 4.51
C ALA A 46 -14.55 -0.67 3.80
N THR A 47 -14.24 0.50 4.35
CA THR A 47 -14.59 1.76 3.71
C THR A 47 -13.52 2.16 2.70
N ALA A 48 -13.88 3.04 1.75
CA ALA A 48 -12.91 3.62 0.82
C ALA A 48 -11.79 4.38 1.56
N SER A 49 -12.11 5.01 2.69
CA SER A 49 -11.14 5.69 3.55
C SER A 49 -10.17 4.72 4.23
N ASP A 50 -10.62 3.52 4.62
CA ASP A 50 -9.74 2.50 5.20
C ASP A 50 -8.71 2.00 4.19
N ILE A 51 -9.17 1.74 2.95
CA ILE A 51 -8.28 1.34 1.85
C ILE A 51 -7.30 2.46 1.53
N ASN A 52 -7.78 3.71 1.43
CA ASN A 52 -6.92 4.85 1.16
C ASN A 52 -5.84 5.04 2.24
N PHE A 53 -6.21 4.88 3.51
CA PHE A 53 -5.26 4.93 4.62
C PHE A 53 -4.13 3.90 4.44
N LEU A 54 -4.45 2.65 4.07
CA LEU A 54 -3.44 1.62 3.84
C LEU A 54 -2.53 1.95 2.64
N ILE A 55 -3.08 2.54 1.58
CA ILE A 55 -2.30 3.00 0.42
C ILE A 55 -1.30 4.08 0.85
N GLU A 56 -1.78 5.14 1.49
CA GLU A 56 -0.95 6.26 1.94
C GLU A 56 0.10 5.80 2.96
N LYS A 57 -0.30 4.96 3.92
CA LYS A 57 0.62 4.39 4.90
C LYS A 57 1.73 3.58 4.24
N THR A 58 1.41 2.82 3.21
CA THR A 58 2.40 2.03 2.46
C THR A 58 3.40 2.92 1.74
N ILE A 59 2.93 3.96 1.05
CA ILE A 59 3.80 4.94 0.37
C ILE A 59 4.74 5.60 1.37
N THR A 60 4.20 6.13 2.48
CA THR A 60 4.98 6.82 3.51
C THR A 60 6.04 5.89 4.11
N VAL A 61 5.65 4.70 4.57
CA VAL A 61 6.59 3.79 5.24
C VAL A 61 7.66 3.26 4.30
N VAL A 62 7.31 2.95 3.05
CA VAL A 62 8.30 2.51 2.05
C VAL A 62 9.26 3.65 1.73
N LYS A 63 8.76 4.88 1.59
CA LYS A 63 9.61 6.05 1.38
C LYS A 63 10.57 6.28 2.55
N ASP A 64 10.06 6.24 3.78
CA ASP A 64 10.83 6.52 4.98
C ASP A 64 11.89 5.45 5.24
N LYS A 65 11.55 4.17 5.10
CA LYS A 65 12.44 3.05 5.45
C LYS A 65 13.38 2.63 4.34
N LYS A 66 13.01 2.84 3.07
CA LYS A 66 13.77 2.35 1.91
C LYS A 66 14.20 3.46 0.96
N GLY A 67 13.73 4.69 1.15
CA GLY A 67 13.96 5.79 0.21
C GLY A 67 13.18 5.67 -1.11
N ILE A 68 12.40 4.60 -1.28
CA ILE A 68 11.70 4.24 -2.52
C ILE A 68 10.40 5.03 -2.64
N SER A 69 10.20 5.70 -3.77
CA SER A 69 8.94 6.37 -4.08
C SER A 69 7.97 5.38 -4.75
N LEU A 70 6.75 5.31 -4.23
CA LEU A 70 5.67 4.48 -4.78
C LEU A 70 4.54 5.34 -5.33
N GLU A 71 3.95 4.90 -6.43
CA GLU A 71 2.74 5.48 -7.02
C GLU A 71 1.58 4.48 -6.97
N PRO A 72 0.39 4.87 -6.47
CA PRO A 72 -0.82 4.06 -6.60
C PRO A 72 -1.21 3.84 -8.07
N GLU A 73 -1.68 2.64 -8.40
CA GLU A 73 -2.30 2.37 -9.72
C GLU A 73 -3.83 2.53 -9.69
N VAL A 74 -4.40 2.52 -8.48
CA VAL A 74 -5.84 2.65 -8.29
C VAL A 74 -6.24 4.12 -8.41
N LEU A 75 -7.36 4.36 -9.08
CA LEU A 75 -7.94 5.69 -9.22
C LEU A 75 -8.96 5.92 -8.10
N LYS A 76 -8.86 7.08 -7.46
CA LYS A 76 -9.86 7.56 -6.50
C LYS A 76 -11.01 8.19 -7.30
N VAL A 77 -12.23 7.67 -7.13
CA VAL A 77 -13.44 8.21 -7.77
C VAL A 77 -14.39 8.70 -6.69
N GLY A 78 -15.08 9.83 -6.93
CA GLY A 78 -15.97 10.47 -5.95
C GLY A 78 -15.39 11.76 -5.37
N ASN A 79 -16.05 12.31 -4.34
CA ASN A 79 -15.55 13.49 -3.63
C ASN A 79 -14.63 13.06 -2.49
N TRP A 80 -13.35 13.43 -2.60
CA TRP A 80 -12.30 13.15 -1.61
C TRP A 80 -11.82 14.41 -0.90
N GLU A 81 -12.39 15.57 -1.25
CA GLU A 81 -12.11 16.82 -0.58
C GLU A 81 -12.91 16.87 0.73
N SER A 82 -12.21 17.06 1.85
CA SER A 82 -12.77 17.28 3.18
C SER A 82 -11.83 18.17 3.97
#